data_AF-A0A3N5P092-F1
#
_entry.id   AF-A0A3N5P092-F1
#
_cell.length_a   1.000
_cell.length_b   1.000
_cell.length_c   1.000
_cell.angle_alpha   90.00
_cell.angle_beta   90.00
_cell.angle_gamma   90.00
#
_symmetry.space_group_name_H-M   'P 1'
#
loop_
_entity.id
_entity.type
_entity.pdbx_description
1 polymer ?
#
loop_
_entity_poly.entity_id
_entity_poly.type
_entity_poly.pdbx_seq_one_letter_code
_entity_poly.pdbx_strand_id
1 'polypeptide(L)'
;MLEAELDLTFIATNVPNLYRFGPYCQAQQDGRLSGRLQVGAESCTGDLICYRDHSWGTLPMGAASGWTIACVPDHFYVVIVDMGERQVLWGRYTNPEKEPTPVHAPRMTTLGTGWRIQDPEAGMETVNVQRLAPPLTAFLGTAGQ
;
A
#
# COMPACT_ATOMS: atom_id res chain seq x y z
N MET A 1 -8.18 -22.49 -15.98
CA MET A 1 -7.35 -21.64 -15.10
C MET A 1 -6.24 -21.10 -16.00
N LEU A 2 -6.04 -19.78 -16.05
CA LEU A 2 -4.95 -19.20 -16.85
C LEU A 2 -3.64 -19.41 -16.09
N GLU A 3 -2.59 -19.85 -16.79
CA GLU A 3 -1.26 -19.93 -16.20
C GLU A 3 -0.70 -18.51 -16.00
N ALA A 4 -0.07 -18.30 -14.85
CA ALA A 4 0.57 -17.05 -14.49
C ALA A 4 2.06 -17.29 -14.21
N GLU A 5 2.92 -16.49 -14.83
CA GLU A 5 4.37 -16.47 -14.60
C GLU A 5 4.76 -15.12 -14.01
N LEU A 6 5.60 -15.15 -12.97
CA LEU A 6 6.09 -14.00 -12.24
C LEU A 6 7.61 -14.06 -12.19
N ASP A 7 8.27 -13.12 -12.85
CA ASP A 7 9.69 -12.87 -12.71
C ASP A 7 9.87 -11.45 -12.16
N LEU A 8 10.06 -11.35 -10.84
CA LEU A 8 10.03 -10.09 -10.11
C LEU A 8 11.26 -9.96 -9.23
N THR A 9 11.89 -8.79 -9.27
CA THR A 9 13.02 -8.41 -8.42
C THR A 9 12.62 -7.25 -7.52
N PHE A 10 12.88 -7.37 -6.22
CA PHE A 10 12.66 -6.30 -5.26
C PHE A 10 13.99 -5.71 -4.77
N ILE A 11 14.11 -4.39 -4.86
CA ILE A 11 15.26 -3.62 -4.36
C ILE A 11 14.79 -2.71 -3.23
N ALA A 12 15.27 -2.97 -2.01
CA ALA A 12 14.95 -2.17 -0.85
C ALA A 12 15.59 -0.77 -0.94
N THR A 13 14.86 0.27 -0.51
CA THR A 13 15.35 1.66 -0.48
C THR A 13 15.59 2.19 0.93
N ASN A 14 15.14 1.48 1.96
CA ASN A 14 15.35 1.82 3.36
C ASN A 14 15.52 0.57 4.24
N VAL A 15 15.82 0.77 5.52
CA VAL A 15 15.74 -0.28 6.53
C VAL A 15 14.27 -0.58 6.89
N PRO A 16 13.94 -1.81 7.34
CA PRO A 16 12.58 -2.13 7.74
C PRO A 16 12.10 -1.29 8.94
N ASN A 17 10.87 -0.79 8.87
CA ASN A 17 10.14 -0.18 9.97
C ASN A 17 9.29 -1.23 10.68
N LEU A 18 9.23 -1.17 12.02
CA LEU A 18 8.41 -2.06 12.84
C LEU A 18 7.14 -1.34 13.31
N TYR A 19 5.98 -1.90 12.97
CA TYR A 19 4.66 -1.44 13.40
C TYR A 19 4.05 -2.44 14.37
N ARG A 20 3.45 -1.93 15.46
CA ARG A 20 2.82 -2.74 16.51
C ARG A 20 1.34 -2.38 16.66
N PHE A 21 0.51 -3.37 16.44
CA PHE A 21 -0.94 -3.29 16.45
C PHE A 21 -1.51 -4.15 17.59
N GLY A 22 -1.07 -3.87 18.82
CA GLY A 22 -1.31 -4.76 19.97
C GLY A 22 -0.43 -6.01 19.89
N PRO A 23 -0.97 -7.24 19.96
CA PRO A 23 -0.20 -8.47 19.85
C PRO A 23 0.23 -8.81 18.41
N TYR A 24 -0.28 -8.09 17.42
CA TYR A 24 0.10 -8.22 16.02
C TYR A 24 1.23 -7.25 15.68
N CYS A 25 2.22 -7.73 14.92
CA CYS A 25 3.40 -6.96 14.51
C CYS A 25 3.58 -7.08 13.00
N GLN A 26 4.08 -6.00 12.39
CA GLN A 26 4.44 -5.96 10.98
C GLN A 26 5.77 -5.25 10.81
N ALA A 27 6.72 -5.91 10.14
CA ALA A 27 7.91 -5.26 9.61
C ALA A 27 7.62 -4.90 8.14
N GLN A 28 7.80 -3.64 7.77
CA GLN A 28 7.59 -3.16 6.40
C GLN A 28 8.83 -2.44 5.89
N GLN A 29 9.16 -2.66 4.63
CA GLN A 29 10.31 -2.06 3.97
C GLN A 29 9.92 -1.51 2.61
N ASP A 30 10.30 -0.27 2.35
CA ASP A 30 10.06 0.40 1.07
C ASP A 30 11.06 -0.15 0.03
N GLY A 31 10.63 -0.13 -1.23
CA GLY A 31 11.51 -0.51 -2.32
C GLY A 31 10.92 -0.25 -3.69
N ARG A 32 11.59 -0.82 -4.68
CA ARG A 32 11.15 -0.88 -6.07
C ARG A 32 11.00 -2.33 -6.48
N LEU A 33 9.89 -2.64 -7.12
CA LEU A 33 9.64 -3.92 -7.77
C LEU A 33 9.81 -3.74 -9.28
N SER A 34 10.71 -4.49 -9.86
CA SER A 34 10.96 -4.50 -11.31
C SER A 34 10.76 -5.91 -11.84
N GLY A 35 10.12 -6.07 -12.99
CA GLY A 35 10.06 -7.40 -13.61
C GLY A 35 8.94 -7.58 -14.62
N ARG A 36 8.56 -8.84 -14.82
CA ARG A 36 7.58 -9.30 -15.79
C ARG A 36 6.48 -10.11 -15.10
N LEU A 37 5.24 -9.74 -15.39
CA LEU A 37 4.04 -10.53 -15.15
C LEU A 37 3.55 -11.08 -16.49
N GLN A 38 3.23 -12.35 -16.56
CA GLN A 38 2.53 -12.95 -17.69
C GLN A 38 1.28 -13.69 -17.19
N VAL A 39 0.14 -13.46 -17.85
CA VAL A 39 -1.12 -14.16 -17.58
C VAL A 39 -1.69 -14.63 -18.92
N GLY A 40 -1.63 -15.94 -19.17
CA GLY A 40 -1.96 -16.48 -20.50
C GLY A 40 -1.06 -15.88 -21.59
N ALA A 41 -1.67 -15.19 -22.55
CA ALA A 41 -0.96 -14.52 -23.66
C ALA A 41 -0.58 -13.06 -23.36
N GLU A 42 -1.09 -12.48 -22.28
CA GLU A 42 -0.79 -11.09 -21.92
C GLU A 42 0.48 -11.04 -21.07
N SER A 43 1.38 -10.12 -21.41
CA SER A 43 2.58 -9.85 -20.62
C SER A 43 2.71 -8.37 -20.35
N CYS A 44 3.06 -8.05 -19.11
CA CYS A 44 3.37 -6.70 -18.66
C CYS A 44 4.76 -6.70 -18.03
N THR A 45 5.56 -5.71 -18.39
CA THR A 45 6.84 -5.42 -17.75
C THR A 45 6.79 -4.02 -17.19
N GLY A 46 7.33 -3.82 -16.00
CA GLY A 46 7.33 -2.50 -15.40
C GLY A 46 8.16 -2.41 -14.13
N ASP A 47 8.33 -1.16 -13.72
CA ASP A 47 8.93 -0.78 -12.45
C ASP A 47 7.86 -0.09 -11.60
N LEU A 48 7.73 -0.52 -10.35
CA LEU A 48 6.74 0.00 -9.43
C LEU A 48 7.41 0.36 -8.11
N ILE A 49 7.13 1.55 -7.60
CA ILE A 49 7.40 1.86 -6.20
C ILE A 49 6.43 1.02 -5.36
N CYS A 50 6.95 0.28 -4.40
CA CYS A 50 6.16 -0.60 -3.57
C CYS A 50 6.75 -0.73 -2.17
N TYR A 51 6.10 -1.54 -1.35
CA TYR A 51 6.69 -2.06 -0.14
C TYR A 51 6.55 -3.57 -0.10
N ARG A 52 7.41 -4.21 0.68
CA ARG A 52 7.19 -5.56 1.19
C ARG A 52 6.91 -5.49 2.68
N ASP A 53 6.08 -6.38 3.17
CA ASP A 53 5.83 -6.55 4.58
C ASP A 53 5.97 -8.01 5.01
N HIS A 54 6.23 -8.19 6.30
CA HIS A 54 6.19 -9.46 6.97
C HIS A 54 5.48 -9.26 8.29
N SER A 55 4.41 -10.02 8.52
CA SER A 55 3.57 -9.85 9.70
C SER A 55 3.47 -11.13 10.51
N TRP A 56 3.41 -10.98 11.84
CA TRP A 56 3.36 -12.09 12.79
C TRP A 56 2.59 -11.70 14.06
N GLY A 57 2.26 -12.70 14.89
CA GLY A 57 1.54 -12.50 16.15
C GLY A 57 0.13 -13.11 16.13
N THR A 58 -0.79 -12.54 16.92
CA THR A 58 -2.18 -13.03 17.00
C THR A 58 -2.99 -12.61 15.77
N LEU A 59 -3.63 -13.59 15.14
CA LEU A 59 -4.54 -13.40 14.00
C LEU A 59 -5.99 -13.75 14.40
N PRO A 60 -7.00 -13.04 13.88
CA PRO A 60 -6.88 -11.79 13.10
C PRO A 60 -6.31 -10.66 13.97
N MET A 61 -5.73 -9.63 13.34
CA MET A 61 -5.11 -8.52 14.07
C MET A 61 -6.02 -7.93 15.16
N GLY A 62 -7.34 -7.85 14.90
CA GLY A 62 -8.40 -7.51 15.86
C GLY A 62 -8.39 -6.07 16.40
N ALA A 63 -7.24 -5.39 16.28
CA ALA A 63 -7.00 -4.08 16.85
C ALA A 63 -7.26 -2.93 15.87
N ALA A 64 -7.40 -3.21 14.56
CA ALA A 64 -7.84 -2.20 13.60
C ALA A 64 -9.35 -2.22 13.41
N SER A 65 -9.92 -1.02 13.36
CA SER A 65 -11.29 -0.76 12.95
C SER A 65 -11.43 -0.52 11.45
N GLY A 66 -10.33 -0.24 10.74
CA GLY A 66 -10.35 0.09 9.31
C GLY A 66 -8.96 0.08 8.69
N TRP A 67 -8.90 -0.30 7.41
CA TRP A 67 -7.68 -0.29 6.60
C TRP A 67 -8.00 0.39 5.28
N THR A 68 -7.20 1.37 4.89
CA THR A 68 -7.22 1.88 3.53
C THR A 68 -5.85 1.85 2.92
N ILE A 69 -5.78 1.26 1.73
CA ILE A 69 -4.63 1.31 0.84
C ILE A 69 -5.08 2.06 -0.41
N ALA A 70 -4.36 3.12 -0.75
CA ALA A 70 -4.53 3.84 -2.00
C ALA A 70 -3.20 3.89 -2.73
N CYS A 71 -3.21 3.55 -4.01
CA CYS A 71 -2.03 3.58 -4.85
C CYS A 71 -2.40 4.18 -6.20
N VAL A 72 -1.58 5.13 -6.66
CA VAL A 72 -1.58 5.61 -8.03
C VAL A 72 -0.15 5.37 -8.53
N PRO A 73 0.05 4.46 -9.49
CA PRO A 73 1.37 4.15 -10.03
C PRO A 73 2.14 5.42 -10.39
N ASP A 74 3.43 5.44 -10.08
CA ASP A 74 4.36 6.56 -10.28
C ASP A 74 4.05 7.85 -9.51
N HIS A 75 2.96 7.90 -8.74
CA HIS A 75 2.55 9.09 -7.99
C HIS A 75 2.59 8.86 -6.48
N PHE A 76 1.93 7.83 -5.97
CA PHE A 76 1.99 7.52 -4.53
C PHE A 76 1.51 6.11 -4.21
N TYR A 77 1.91 5.64 -3.03
CA TYR A 77 1.12 4.67 -2.27
C TYR A 77 0.95 5.19 -0.84
N VAL A 78 -0.25 5.04 -0.29
CA VAL A 78 -0.60 5.44 1.06
C VAL A 78 -1.33 4.30 1.73
N VAL A 79 -0.93 3.97 2.95
CA VAL A 79 -1.62 3.05 3.84
C VAL A 79 -1.99 3.77 5.12
N ILE A 80 -3.27 3.66 5.50
CA ILE A 80 -3.80 4.18 6.76
C ILE A 80 -4.50 3.01 7.46
N VAL A 81 -4.09 2.74 8.70
CA VAL A 81 -4.67 1.74 9.58
C VAL A 81 -5.30 2.45 10.77
N ASP A 82 -6.62 2.39 10.85
CA ASP A 82 -7.41 2.96 11.95
C ASP A 82 -7.41 1.98 13.13
N MET A 83 -6.98 2.45 14.30
CA MET A 83 -6.77 1.64 15.51
C MET A 83 -7.56 2.23 16.69
N GLY A 84 -8.82 2.60 16.46
CA GLY A 84 -9.65 3.34 17.43
C GLY A 84 -9.29 4.82 17.44
N GLU A 85 -8.74 5.32 18.55
CA GLU A 85 -8.38 6.74 18.73
C GLU A 85 -7.07 7.14 18.03
N ARG A 86 -6.34 6.18 17.46
CA ARG A 86 -5.06 6.41 16.80
C ARG A 86 -5.05 5.87 15.38
N GLN A 87 -4.23 6.47 14.53
CA GLN A 87 -3.92 5.98 13.20
C GLN A 87 -2.45 5.59 13.12
N VAL A 88 -2.19 4.51 12.39
CA VAL A 88 -0.84 4.14 11.94
C VAL A 88 -0.82 4.30 10.44
N LEU A 89 0.19 4.98 9.92
CA LEU A 89 0.28 5.30 8.50
C LEU A 89 1.68 5.09 7.98
N TRP A 90 1.76 4.75 6.70
CA TRP A 90 3.01 4.69 5.94
C TRP A 90 2.70 4.83 4.47
N GLY A 91 3.71 5.13 3.67
CA GLY A 91 3.51 5.46 2.27
C GLY A 91 4.62 6.32 1.70
N ARG A 92 4.59 6.48 0.38
CA ARG A 92 5.44 7.41 -0.35
C ARG A 92 4.61 8.23 -1.30
N TYR A 93 4.95 9.51 -1.39
CA TYR A 93 4.58 10.39 -2.47
C TYR A 93 5.79 10.59 -3.39
N THR A 94 5.56 10.42 -4.68
CA THR A 94 6.52 10.60 -5.76
C THR A 94 6.11 11.82 -6.56
N ASN A 95 6.95 12.85 -6.51
CA ASN A 95 6.88 13.96 -7.43
C ASN A 95 7.91 13.69 -8.54
N PRO A 96 7.55 13.75 -9.84
CA PRO A 96 8.49 13.49 -10.94
C PRO A 96 9.78 14.32 -10.89
N GLU A 97 9.74 15.49 -10.25
CA GLU A 97 10.87 16.41 -10.14
C GLU A 97 11.69 16.22 -8.85
N LYS A 98 11.27 15.32 -7.95
CA LYS A 98 11.88 15.15 -6.61
C LYS A 98 12.03 13.68 -6.23
N GLU A 99 12.88 13.43 -5.25
CA GLU A 99 13.01 12.10 -4.63
C GLU A 99 11.71 11.68 -3.91
N PRO A 100 11.36 10.37 -3.89
CA PRO A 100 10.20 9.88 -3.17
C PRO A 100 10.21 10.24 -1.68
N THR A 101 9.20 10.96 -1.25
CA THR A 101 9.10 11.48 0.12
C THR A 101 8.10 10.63 0.93
N PRO A 102 8.38 10.31 2.20
CA PRO A 102 7.41 9.65 3.07
C PRO A 102 6.11 10.46 3.17
N VAL A 103 4.98 9.78 3.28
CA VAL A 103 3.76 10.42 3.76
C VAL A 103 3.90 10.73 5.25
N HIS A 104 3.28 11.83 5.68
CA HIS A 104 3.35 12.36 7.04
C HIS A 104 1.98 12.39 7.70
N ALA A 105 1.03 13.11 7.09
CA ALA A 105 -0.32 13.25 7.62
C ALA A 105 -1.35 13.15 6.49
N PRO A 106 -1.39 12.02 5.75
CA PRO A 106 -2.31 11.84 4.65
C PRO A 106 -3.75 11.91 5.16
N ARG A 107 -4.53 12.80 4.55
CA ARG A 107 -5.96 12.92 4.77
C ARG A 107 -6.66 12.30 3.59
N MET A 108 -7.55 11.36 3.88
CA MET A 108 -8.37 10.71 2.87
C MET A 108 -9.84 10.97 3.13
N THR A 109 -10.55 11.45 2.11
CA THR A 109 -11.99 11.70 2.16
C THR A 109 -12.67 10.83 1.11
N THR A 110 -13.64 10.01 1.55
CA THR A 110 -14.46 9.23 0.63
C THR A 110 -15.33 10.15 -0.23
N LEU A 111 -15.31 9.92 -1.54
CA LEU A 111 -16.19 10.55 -2.52
C LEU A 111 -17.17 9.49 -3.06
N GLY A 112 -18.24 9.92 -3.72
CA GLY A 112 -19.23 8.98 -4.29
C GLY A 112 -18.63 7.96 -5.28
N THR A 113 -17.53 8.31 -5.95
CA THR A 113 -16.88 7.48 -6.99
C THR A 113 -15.44 7.06 -6.64
N GLY A 114 -14.96 7.33 -5.43
CA GLY A 114 -13.57 7.06 -5.06
C GLY A 114 -13.11 7.83 -3.83
N TRP A 115 -11.93 8.44 -3.91
CA TRP A 115 -11.30 9.12 -2.78
C TRP A 115 -10.64 10.42 -3.19
N ARG A 116 -10.63 11.39 -2.28
CA ARG A 116 -9.71 12.53 -2.29
C ARG A 116 -8.61 12.26 -1.30
N ILE A 117 -7.36 12.38 -1.74
CA ILE A 117 -6.16 12.16 -0.92
C ILE A 117 -5.32 13.43 -0.98
N GLN A 118 -4.81 13.84 0.17
CA GLN A 118 -3.91 14.98 0.29
C GLN A 118 -2.97 14.77 1.47
N ASP A 119 -1.73 15.22 1.31
CA ASP A 119 -0.76 15.27 2.40
C ASP A 119 0.04 16.57 2.29
N PRO A 120 -0.51 17.69 2.80
CA PRO A 120 0.16 18.99 2.70
C PRO A 120 1.53 19.02 3.36
N GLU A 121 1.75 18.18 4.39
CA GLU A 121 3.04 18.10 5.10
C GLU A 121 4.10 17.41 4.24
N ALA A 122 3.71 16.45 3.39
CA ALA A 122 4.57 15.87 2.37
C ALA A 122 4.68 16.72 1.08
N GLY A 123 4.01 17.89 1.03
CA GLY A 123 3.92 18.72 -0.18
C GLY A 123 3.12 18.05 -1.31
N MET A 124 2.26 17.09 -0.97
CA MET A 124 1.42 16.37 -1.93
C MET A 124 0.22 17.24 -2.33
N GLU A 125 0.04 17.41 -3.65
CA GLU A 125 -1.16 18.03 -4.20
C GLU A 125 -2.40 17.18 -3.91
N THR A 126 -3.57 17.83 -3.84
CA THR A 126 -4.82 17.10 -3.68
C THR A 126 -5.09 16.25 -4.93
N VAL A 127 -5.10 14.92 -4.76
CA VAL A 127 -5.42 13.97 -5.82
C VAL A 127 -6.81 13.40 -5.59
N ASN A 128 -7.65 13.43 -6.63
CA ASN A 128 -8.91 12.68 -6.65
C ASN A 128 -8.69 11.38 -7.43
N VAL A 129 -8.84 10.25 -6.76
CA VAL A 129 -8.70 8.92 -7.35
C VAL A 129 -10.09 8.37 -7.61
N GLN A 130 -10.38 8.04 -8.86
CA GLN A 130 -11.58 7.28 -9.21
C GLN A 130 -11.34 5.79 -8.93
N ARG A 131 -12.30 5.16 -8.28
CA ARG A 131 -12.27 3.71 -8.06
C ARG A 131 -12.60 3.00 -9.38
N LEU A 132 -11.62 2.28 -9.93
CA LEU A 132 -11.78 1.52 -11.19
C LEU A 132 -12.25 0.08 -10.96
N ALA A 133 -12.13 -0.44 -9.73
CA ALA A 133 -12.52 -1.80 -9.37
C ALA A 133 -13.11 -1.83 -7.94
N PRO A 134 -13.96 -2.82 -7.60
CA PRO A 134 -14.41 -3.02 -6.23
C PRO A 134 -13.23 -3.09 -5.23
N PRO A 135 -13.43 -2.69 -3.96
CA PRO A 135 -12.38 -2.84 -2.94
C PRO A 135 -11.85 -4.27 -2.86
N LEU A 136 -10.53 -4.41 -2.76
CA LEU A 136 -9.90 -5.69 -2.47
C LEU A 136 -10.16 -6.06 -1.01
N THR A 137 -10.61 -7.29 -0.76
CA THR A 137 -10.69 -7.85 0.60
C THR A 137 -9.41 -8.63 0.87
N ALA A 138 -8.54 -8.08 1.72
CA ALA A 138 -7.38 -8.80 2.22
C ALA A 138 -7.75 -9.53 3.52
N PHE A 139 -7.55 -10.85 3.55
CA PHE A 139 -7.76 -11.65 4.75
C PHE A 139 -6.41 -11.92 5.41
N LEU A 140 -6.17 -11.31 6.56
CA LEU A 140 -5.00 -11.59 7.41
C LEU A 140 -5.25 -12.87 8.26
N GLY A 141 -5.92 -13.88 7.68
CA GLY A 141 -6.40 -15.13 8.27
C GLY A 141 -7.92 -15.17 8.58
N THR A 142 -8.57 -16.34 8.67
CA THR A 142 -8.66 -17.38 7.63
C THR A 142 -9.75 -17.00 6.62
N ALA A 143 -9.43 -17.03 5.32
CA ALA A 143 -10.41 -16.98 4.24
C ALA A 143 -10.73 -18.41 3.79
N GLY A 144 -11.84 -19.00 4.26
CA GLY A 144 -12.23 -20.36 3.88
C GLY A 144 -11.28 -21.45 4.40
N GLN A 145 -11.85 -22.64 4.54
CA GLN A 145 -11.10 -23.91 4.52
C GLN A 145 -10.93 -24.34 3.06
#